data_AF-A0A3B0WV44-F1
#
_entry.id   AF-A0A3B0WV44-F1
#
_cell.length_a   1.000
_cell.length_b   1.000
_cell.length_c   1.000
_cell.angle_alpha   90.00
_cell.angle_beta   90.00
_cell.angle_gamma   90.00
#
_symmetry.space_group_name_H-M   'P 1'
#
loop_
_entity.id
_entity.type
_entity.pdbx_description
1 polymer ?
#
loop_
_entity_poly.entity_id
_entity_poly.type
_entity_poly.pdbx_seq_one_letter_code
_entity_poly.pdbx_strand_id
1 'polypeptide(L)'
;MILIIDSDNTSELKTRRNFEASGYTSIAVVKTAAQAREVLDSNESGSAKGSISLIIINSELDDENGFMLCREIRKTEKVCNAYIIMLISSANNQTAIEKANHSGADGFAVKPYDSDDFFRYMAQYTQLRTVLLVEDDPLIRQMVCAMLSKYGVEIIEVDNGIKAHNLINSILPVCLVILDIGLPGMSGVKLVSRIRSKTQWRKTPVVMLTSSTEVADVKGSLSSGANDYIVKPFKADDFSERMDRYLGPV
;
A
#
# COMPACT_ATOMS: atom_id res chain seq x y z
N MET A 1 -2.23 -10.35 -1.71
CA MET A 1 -1.26 -11.19 -2.46
C MET A 1 -0.70 -10.39 -3.63
N ILE A 2 0.57 -10.62 -4.00
CA ILE A 2 1.20 -10.01 -5.18
C ILE A 2 1.30 -11.07 -6.29
N LEU A 3 0.87 -10.73 -7.49
CA LEU A 3 1.02 -11.57 -8.68
C LEU A 3 2.00 -10.91 -9.65
N ILE A 4 3.09 -11.58 -9.99
CA ILE A 4 4.06 -11.13 -10.98
C ILE A 4 3.93 -12.02 -12.21
N ILE A 5 3.73 -11.40 -13.37
CA ILE A 5 3.56 -12.05 -14.67
C ILE A 5 4.71 -11.56 -15.55
N ASP A 6 5.80 -12.31 -15.59
CA ASP A 6 7.02 -11.94 -16.31
C ASP A 6 7.71 -13.19 -16.85
N SER A 7 7.98 -13.23 -18.17
CA SER A 7 8.68 -14.35 -18.79
C SER A 7 10.21 -14.27 -18.69
N ASP A 8 10.77 -13.10 -18.35
CA ASP A 8 12.21 -12.93 -18.18
C ASP A 8 12.69 -13.43 -16.81
N ASN A 9 13.24 -14.64 -16.76
CA ASN A 9 13.80 -15.27 -15.55
C ASN A 9 14.75 -14.36 -14.75
N THR A 10 15.49 -13.47 -15.42
CA THR A 10 16.48 -12.59 -14.79
C THR A 10 15.83 -11.40 -14.08
N SER A 11 14.81 -10.80 -14.69
CA SER A 11 14.01 -9.71 -14.12
C SER A 11 13.00 -10.23 -13.08
N GLU A 12 12.47 -11.43 -13.30
CA GLU A 12 11.58 -12.18 -12.43
C GLU A 12 12.23 -12.41 -11.05
N LEU A 13 13.43 -13.00 -11.03
CA LEU A 13 14.17 -13.30 -9.81
C LEU A 13 14.54 -12.03 -9.04
N LYS A 14 14.84 -10.93 -9.74
CA LYS A 14 15.13 -9.63 -9.09
C LYS A 14 13.89 -9.04 -8.46
N THR A 15 12.79 -8.96 -9.21
CA THR A 15 11.55 -8.35 -8.73
C THR A 15 11.00 -9.13 -7.53
N ARG A 16 10.94 -10.47 -7.63
CA ARG A 16 10.56 -11.33 -6.51
C ARG A 16 11.45 -11.13 -5.28
N ARG A 17 12.78 -11.22 -5.44
CA ARG A 17 13.73 -11.05 -4.32
C ARG A 17 13.61 -9.68 -3.67
N ASN A 18 13.37 -8.64 -4.45
CA ASN A 18 13.15 -7.30 -3.94
C ASN A 18 11.91 -7.28 -3.04
N PHE A 19 10.79 -7.87 -3.48
CA PHE A 19 9.58 -7.94 -2.65
C PHE A 19 9.82 -8.81 -1.40
N GLU A 20 10.48 -9.97 -1.52
CA GLU A 20 10.81 -10.82 -0.37
C GLU A 20 11.72 -10.09 0.64
N ALA A 21 12.75 -9.38 0.18
CA ALA A 21 13.66 -8.59 1.01
C ALA A 21 12.95 -7.42 1.71
N SER A 22 11.89 -6.88 1.10
CA SER A 22 11.03 -5.84 1.70
C SER A 22 9.96 -6.39 2.65
N GLY A 23 9.91 -7.70 2.87
CA GLY A 23 9.03 -8.36 3.85
C GLY A 23 7.74 -8.96 3.29
N TYR A 24 7.56 -9.00 1.96
CA TYR A 24 6.39 -9.63 1.35
C TYR A 24 6.55 -11.15 1.27
N THR A 25 5.62 -11.87 1.89
CA THR A 25 5.64 -13.34 1.97
C THR A 25 4.63 -14.02 1.05
N SER A 26 3.66 -13.27 0.52
CA SER A 26 2.59 -13.77 -0.36
C SER A 26 2.75 -13.22 -1.78
N ILE A 27 3.61 -13.88 -2.55
CA ILE A 27 3.95 -13.54 -3.94
C ILE A 27 3.79 -14.79 -4.80
N ALA A 28 2.95 -14.73 -5.83
CA ALA A 28 2.97 -15.71 -6.93
C ALA A 28 3.68 -15.11 -8.13
N VAL A 29 4.42 -15.97 -8.82
CA VAL A 29 5.12 -15.59 -10.04
C VAL A 29 4.78 -16.60 -11.11
N VAL A 30 4.39 -16.09 -12.26
CA VAL A 30 3.98 -16.85 -13.44
C VAL A 30 4.63 -16.24 -14.67
N LYS A 31 4.78 -17.03 -15.73
CA LYS A 31 5.52 -16.62 -16.94
C LYS A 31 4.61 -16.27 -18.11
N THR A 32 3.38 -16.78 -18.08
CA THR A 32 2.45 -16.72 -19.19
C THR A 32 1.11 -16.13 -18.76
N ALA A 33 0.38 -15.57 -19.72
CA ALA A 33 -0.97 -15.08 -19.52
C ALA A 33 -1.92 -16.22 -19.13
N ALA A 34 -1.74 -17.42 -19.69
CA ALA A 34 -2.51 -18.61 -19.30
C ALA A 34 -2.35 -18.95 -17.81
N GLN A 35 -1.12 -18.99 -17.30
CA GLN A 35 -0.86 -19.26 -15.87
C GLN A 35 -1.41 -18.16 -14.96
N ALA A 36 -1.36 -16.89 -15.41
CA ALA A 36 -1.95 -15.80 -14.65
C ALA A 36 -3.46 -15.98 -14.45
N ARG A 37 -4.18 -16.41 -15.50
CA ARG A 37 -5.62 -16.72 -15.41
C ARG A 37 -5.91 -17.84 -14.41
N GLU A 38 -5.12 -18.91 -14.43
CA GLU A 38 -5.24 -19.99 -13.43
C GLU A 38 -5.06 -19.49 -11.99
N VAL A 39 -4.11 -18.58 -11.74
CA VAL A 39 -3.91 -17.97 -10.41
C VAL A 39 -5.08 -17.05 -10.03
N LEU A 40 -5.59 -16.28 -10.98
CA LEU A 40 -6.73 -15.38 -10.75
C LEU A 40 -8.02 -16.16 -10.44
N ASP A 41 -8.27 -17.26 -11.17
CA ASP A 41 -9.44 -18.11 -10.97
C ASP A 41 -9.29 -19.02 -9.72
N SER A 42 -8.09 -19.49 -9.37
CA SER A 42 -7.90 -20.30 -8.16
C SER A 42 -8.00 -19.52 -6.83
N ASN A 43 -7.87 -18.19 -6.88
CA ASN A 43 -8.13 -17.32 -5.74
C ASN A 43 -9.64 -17.12 -5.44
N GLU A 44 -10.54 -17.76 -6.20
CA GLU A 44 -12.00 -17.71 -6.00
C GLU A 44 -12.50 -18.48 -4.78
N SER A 45 -11.76 -19.49 -4.32
CA SER A 45 -12.31 -20.54 -3.45
C SER A 45 -12.08 -20.29 -1.96
N GLY A 46 -12.48 -19.13 -1.42
CA GLY A 46 -12.65 -18.90 0.04
C GLY A 46 -11.51 -19.34 0.98
N SER A 47 -10.32 -19.58 0.44
CA SER A 47 -9.17 -20.15 1.12
C SER A 47 -8.28 -19.01 1.57
N ALA A 48 -7.67 -19.14 2.74
CA ALA A 48 -6.93 -18.11 3.47
C ALA A 48 -5.71 -17.49 2.75
N LYS A 49 -5.52 -17.68 1.44
CA LYS A 49 -4.61 -16.90 0.59
C LYS A 49 -5.32 -15.60 0.18
N GLY A 50 -5.07 -14.54 0.93
CA GLY A 50 -5.78 -13.26 0.79
C GLY A 50 -5.77 -12.63 -0.60
N SER A 51 -6.80 -11.82 -0.87
CA SER A 51 -7.08 -11.09 -2.12
C SER A 51 -5.82 -10.54 -2.81
N ILE A 52 -5.77 -10.63 -4.15
CA ILE A 52 -4.68 -10.06 -4.94
C ILE A 52 -4.82 -8.53 -4.91
N SER A 53 -3.82 -7.88 -4.34
CA SER A 53 -3.78 -6.43 -4.14
C SER A 53 -2.89 -5.73 -5.18
N LEU A 54 -1.97 -6.47 -5.81
CA LEU A 54 -1.04 -5.97 -6.79
C LEU A 54 -0.76 -7.02 -7.86
N ILE A 55 -0.83 -6.61 -9.11
CA ILE A 55 -0.46 -7.40 -10.29
C ILE A 55 0.62 -6.61 -11.06
N ILE A 56 1.73 -7.26 -11.34
CA ILE A 56 2.81 -6.71 -12.17
C ILE A 56 2.84 -7.53 -13.45
N ILE A 57 2.69 -6.87 -14.60
CA ILE A 57 2.56 -7.52 -15.90
C ILE A 57 3.69 -7.03 -16.80
N ASN A 58 4.51 -7.92 -17.33
CA ASN A 58 5.43 -7.57 -18.40
C ASN A 58 4.64 -7.34 -19.70
N SER A 59 4.92 -6.23 -20.39
CA SER A 59 4.32 -5.89 -21.67
C SER A 59 4.56 -6.97 -22.75
N GLU A 60 5.67 -7.69 -22.62
CA GLU A 60 6.08 -8.80 -23.49
C GLU A 60 6.01 -10.10 -22.66
N LEU A 61 5.03 -10.96 -22.96
CA LEU A 61 4.92 -12.32 -22.41
C LEU A 61 5.07 -13.34 -23.54
N ASP A 62 5.36 -14.59 -23.17
CA ASP A 62 5.69 -15.64 -24.15
C ASP A 62 4.48 -16.08 -25.01
N ASP A 63 3.27 -16.02 -24.44
CA ASP A 63 2.04 -16.53 -25.06
C ASP A 63 1.06 -15.43 -25.50
N GLU A 64 1.17 -14.21 -24.97
CA GLU A 64 0.29 -13.10 -25.30
C GLU A 64 0.95 -11.74 -25.05
N ASN A 65 0.36 -10.68 -25.59
CA ASN A 65 0.74 -9.32 -25.24
C ASN A 65 0.19 -8.91 -23.85
N GLY A 66 1.06 -8.42 -22.96
CA GLY A 66 0.69 -8.04 -21.59
C GLY A 66 -0.37 -6.93 -21.50
N PHE A 67 -0.43 -6.02 -22.48
CA PHE A 67 -1.48 -4.99 -22.53
C PHE A 67 -2.88 -5.60 -22.76
N MET A 68 -2.97 -6.68 -23.55
CA MET A 68 -4.23 -7.38 -23.80
C MET A 68 -4.71 -8.10 -22.55
N LEU A 69 -3.79 -8.80 -21.87
CA LEU A 69 -4.06 -9.44 -20.59
C LEU A 69 -4.53 -8.43 -19.54
N CYS A 70 -3.85 -7.28 -19.43
CA CYS A 70 -4.27 -6.20 -18.53
C CYS A 70 -5.72 -5.75 -18.80
N ARG A 71 -6.07 -5.54 -20.08
CA ARG A 71 -7.41 -5.12 -20.48
C ARG A 71 -8.47 -6.18 -20.18
N GLU A 72 -8.13 -7.46 -20.31
CA GLU A 72 -9.01 -8.56 -19.92
C GLU A 72 -9.23 -8.60 -18.41
N ILE A 73 -8.16 -8.60 -17.62
CA ILE A 73 -8.19 -8.58 -16.15
C ILE A 73 -9.08 -7.45 -15.65
N ARG A 74 -8.96 -6.25 -16.24
CA ARG A 74 -9.77 -5.08 -15.86
C ARG A 74 -11.27 -5.18 -16.17
N LYS A 75 -11.68 -6.04 -17.09
CA LYS A 75 -13.10 -6.29 -17.36
C LYS A 75 -13.73 -7.25 -16.36
N THR A 76 -12.93 -7.88 -15.50
CA THR A 76 -13.43 -8.82 -14.50
C THR A 76 -13.69 -8.10 -13.18
N GLU A 77 -14.85 -8.33 -12.57
CA GLU A 77 -15.17 -7.80 -11.23
C GLU A 77 -14.29 -8.44 -10.14
N LYS A 78 -13.63 -9.56 -10.43
CA LYS A 78 -12.85 -10.39 -9.50
C LYS A 78 -11.60 -9.69 -8.92
N VAL A 79 -11.06 -8.72 -9.66
CA VAL A 79 -9.81 -7.99 -9.32
C VAL A 79 -9.94 -6.49 -9.58
N CYS A 80 -11.16 -5.97 -9.48
CA CYS A 80 -11.46 -4.55 -9.70
C CYS A 80 -10.63 -3.61 -8.81
N ASN A 81 -10.26 -4.06 -7.61
CA ASN A 81 -9.46 -3.31 -6.65
C ASN A 81 -7.96 -3.61 -6.71
N ALA A 82 -7.53 -4.58 -7.52
CA ALA A 82 -6.11 -4.91 -7.64
C ALA A 82 -5.38 -3.81 -8.41
N TYR A 83 -4.25 -3.36 -7.88
CA TYR A 83 -3.40 -2.41 -8.58
C TYR A 83 -2.65 -3.13 -9.72
N ILE A 84 -2.60 -2.57 -10.93
CA ILE A 84 -1.92 -3.20 -12.07
C ILE A 84 -0.79 -2.30 -12.58
N ILE A 85 0.43 -2.83 -12.59
CA ILE A 85 1.63 -2.16 -13.11
C ILE A 85 2.18 -2.88 -14.31
N MET A 86 2.37 -2.12 -15.38
CA MET A 86 2.98 -2.61 -16.60
C MET A 86 4.50 -2.46 -16.56
N LEU A 87 5.26 -3.54 -16.79
CA LEU A 87 6.70 -3.46 -17.02
C LEU A 87 6.97 -3.31 -18.52
N ILE A 88 7.71 -2.27 -18.89
CA ILE A 88 8.03 -1.94 -20.28
C ILE A 88 9.54 -2.12 -20.49
N SER A 89 9.93 -2.78 -21.58
CA SER A 89 11.34 -3.13 -21.86
C SER A 89 12.26 -1.91 -22.13
N SER A 90 11.73 -0.73 -22.50
CA SER A 90 12.54 0.47 -22.77
C SER A 90 11.75 1.80 -22.68
N ALA A 91 12.39 2.86 -22.16
CA ALA A 91 11.81 4.20 -21.97
C ALA A 91 11.56 4.93 -23.29
N ASN A 92 12.30 4.57 -24.34
CA ASN A 92 12.19 5.22 -25.65
C ASN A 92 11.02 4.68 -26.49
N ASN A 93 10.26 3.72 -25.96
CA ASN A 93 9.12 3.15 -26.63
C ASN A 93 7.84 3.94 -26.28
N GLN A 94 7.73 5.15 -26.84
CA GLN A 94 6.59 6.05 -26.65
C GLN A 94 5.25 5.32 -26.93
N THR A 95 5.23 4.45 -27.95
CA THR A 95 4.07 3.63 -28.29
C THR A 95 3.72 2.61 -27.20
N ALA A 96 4.69 2.03 -26.50
CA ALA A 96 4.43 1.12 -25.38
C ALA A 96 3.88 1.85 -24.15
N ILE A 97 4.36 3.07 -23.89
CA ILE A 97 3.82 3.93 -22.82
C ILE A 97 2.37 4.30 -23.12
N GLU A 98 2.09 4.71 -24.36
CA GLU A 98 0.72 4.99 -24.81
C GLU A 98 -0.18 3.75 -24.68
N LYS A 99 0.31 2.57 -25.08
CA LYS A 99 -0.43 1.31 -24.92
C LYS A 99 -0.69 0.97 -23.45
N ALA A 100 0.27 1.20 -22.56
CA ALA A 100 0.09 0.99 -21.12
C ALA A 100 -1.07 1.84 -20.59
N ASN A 101 -1.09 3.13 -20.92
CA ASN A 101 -2.14 4.06 -20.50
C ASN A 101 -3.55 3.65 -21.00
N HIS A 102 -3.64 3.03 -22.18
CA HIS A 102 -4.92 2.56 -22.75
C HIS A 102 -5.29 1.12 -22.37
N SER A 103 -4.39 0.38 -21.71
CA SER A 103 -4.62 -1.02 -21.31
C SER A 103 -5.43 -1.16 -20.01
N GLY A 104 -5.63 -0.06 -19.28
CA GLY A 104 -6.22 -0.06 -17.94
C GLY A 104 -5.21 -0.38 -16.83
N ALA A 105 -3.91 -0.38 -17.14
CA ALA A 105 -2.87 -0.37 -16.12
C ALA A 105 -2.93 0.95 -15.34
N ASP A 106 -2.67 0.90 -14.05
CA ASP A 106 -2.69 2.09 -13.21
C ASP A 106 -1.37 2.86 -13.25
N GLY A 107 -0.32 2.24 -13.79
CA GLY A 107 1.02 2.81 -13.94
C GLY A 107 1.95 1.87 -14.68
N PHE A 108 3.17 2.30 -14.92
CA PHE A 108 4.17 1.51 -15.64
C PHE A 108 5.60 1.76 -15.15
N ALA A 109 6.41 0.71 -15.09
CA ALA A 109 7.84 0.83 -14.81
C ALA A 109 8.63 0.43 -16.05
N VAL A 110 9.72 1.15 -16.32
CA VAL A 110 10.62 0.86 -17.43
C VAL A 110 11.81 0.04 -16.94
N LYS A 111 12.12 -1.07 -17.61
CA LYS A 111 13.31 -1.88 -17.38
C LYS A 111 14.55 -1.24 -18.05
N PRO A 112 15.75 -1.32 -17.42
CA PRO A 112 15.96 -1.75 -16.04
C PRO A 112 15.53 -0.66 -15.06
N TYR A 113 14.89 -1.06 -13.97
CA TYR A 113 14.55 -0.17 -12.85
C TYR A 113 15.41 -0.50 -11.64
N ASP A 114 15.77 0.54 -10.89
CA ASP A 114 16.31 0.39 -9.54
C ASP A 114 15.20 -0.09 -8.59
N SER A 115 15.53 -0.94 -7.61
CA SER A 115 14.53 -1.52 -6.71
C SER A 115 13.87 -0.48 -5.82
N ASP A 116 14.64 0.47 -5.28
CA ASP A 116 14.12 1.50 -4.39
C ASP A 116 13.27 2.50 -5.19
N ASP A 117 13.69 2.81 -6.41
CA ASP A 117 12.92 3.67 -7.32
C ASP A 117 11.64 3.00 -7.79
N PHE A 118 11.70 1.70 -8.11
CA PHE A 118 10.52 0.90 -8.42
C PHE A 118 9.57 0.88 -7.24
N PHE A 119 10.02 0.52 -6.03
CA PHE A 119 9.14 0.54 -4.85
C PHE A 119 8.59 1.92 -4.53
N ARG A 120 9.35 2.99 -4.74
CA ARG A 120 8.87 4.36 -4.55
C ARG A 120 7.83 4.76 -5.58
N TYR A 121 8.04 4.38 -6.83
CA TYR A 121 7.08 4.56 -7.93
C TYR A 121 5.81 3.74 -7.67
N MET A 122 5.95 2.45 -7.36
CA MET A 122 4.87 1.58 -6.94
C MET A 122 4.13 2.14 -5.74
N ALA A 123 4.85 2.66 -4.74
CA ALA A 123 4.26 3.18 -3.53
C ALA A 123 3.25 4.27 -3.86
N GLN A 124 3.48 5.16 -4.84
CA GLN A 124 2.59 6.28 -5.20
C GLN A 124 1.20 5.86 -5.74
N TYR A 125 1.02 4.56 -5.89
CA TYR A 125 0.14 3.93 -6.87
C TYR A 125 -0.57 2.76 -6.18
N THR A 126 0.18 1.95 -5.43
CA THR A 126 -0.33 1.10 -4.35
C THR A 126 -0.75 1.90 -3.10
N GLN A 127 -0.65 3.23 -3.09
CA GLN A 127 -1.37 4.10 -2.13
C GLN A 127 -2.90 4.07 -2.36
N LEU A 128 -3.46 2.96 -2.85
CA LEU A 128 -4.90 2.77 -2.91
C LEU A 128 -5.42 2.58 -1.49
N ARG A 129 -5.72 3.74 -0.89
CA ARG A 129 -6.65 3.98 0.20
C ARG A 129 -6.57 3.00 1.38
N THR A 130 -5.40 2.48 1.74
CA THR A 130 -5.25 1.72 2.99
C THR A 130 -4.80 2.67 4.10
N VAL A 131 -5.49 2.68 5.23
CA VAL A 131 -5.11 3.41 6.44
C VAL A 131 -4.72 2.41 7.53
N LEU A 132 -3.54 2.59 8.13
CA LEU A 132 -3.16 1.86 9.33
C LEU A 132 -3.63 2.65 10.55
N LEU A 133 -4.62 2.12 11.26
CA LEU A 133 -5.13 2.69 12.50
C LEU A 133 -4.55 1.92 13.70
N VAL A 134 -3.81 2.62 14.55
CA VAL A 134 -3.21 2.05 15.78
C VAL A 134 -3.80 2.77 17.00
N GLU A 135 -4.73 2.11 17.68
CA GLU A 135 -5.51 2.66 18.79
C GLU A 135 -5.93 1.51 19.71
N ASP A 136 -5.65 1.59 21.01
CA ASP A 136 -5.96 0.52 21.96
C ASP A 136 -7.42 0.58 22.45
N ASP A 137 -7.97 1.78 22.63
CA ASP A 137 -9.37 1.96 23.03
C ASP A 137 -10.32 1.50 21.91
N PRO A 138 -11.13 0.45 22.13
CA PRO A 138 -12.02 -0.09 21.11
C PRO A 138 -13.12 0.89 20.68
N LEU A 139 -13.57 1.78 21.56
CA LEU A 139 -14.60 2.77 21.24
C LEU A 139 -14.04 3.87 20.34
N ILE A 140 -12.84 4.36 20.65
CA ILE A 140 -12.15 5.35 19.80
C ILE A 140 -11.82 4.72 18.45
N ARG A 141 -11.31 3.49 18.44
CA ARG A 141 -10.95 2.78 17.21
C ARG A 141 -12.18 2.59 16.30
N GLN A 142 -13.31 2.12 16.85
CA GLN A 142 -14.57 1.99 16.10
C GLN A 142 -15.07 3.34 15.57
N MET A 143 -15.02 4.40 16.37
CA MET A 143 -15.41 5.74 15.96
C MET A 143 -14.54 6.24 14.79
N VAL A 144 -13.22 6.08 14.86
CA VAL A 144 -12.30 6.46 13.79
C VAL A 144 -12.57 5.65 12.52
N CYS A 145 -12.80 4.34 12.63
CA CYS A 145 -13.18 3.51 11.49
C CYS A 145 -14.48 4.00 10.81
N ALA A 146 -15.51 4.34 11.59
CA ALA A 146 -16.75 4.88 11.06
C ALA A 146 -16.56 6.25 10.36
N MET A 147 -15.67 7.10 10.86
CA MET A 147 -15.33 8.37 10.21
C MET A 147 -14.46 8.19 8.97
N LEU A 148 -13.66 7.13 8.89
CA LEU A 148 -12.83 6.83 7.73
C LEU A 148 -13.62 6.15 6.61
N SER A 149 -14.68 5.41 6.91
CA SER A 149 -15.43 4.63 5.90
C SER A 149 -15.97 5.49 4.75
N LYS A 150 -16.25 6.77 4.98
CA LYS A 150 -16.68 7.71 3.94
C LYS A 150 -15.60 8.01 2.88
N TYR A 151 -14.32 7.84 3.22
CA TYR A 151 -13.21 8.06 2.29
C TYR A 151 -12.97 6.87 1.35
N GLY A 152 -13.80 5.82 1.38
CA GLY A 152 -13.62 4.62 0.56
C GLY A 152 -12.26 3.96 0.76
N VAL A 153 -11.79 3.95 2.02
CA VAL A 153 -10.50 3.38 2.44
C VAL A 153 -10.66 2.00 3.03
N GLU A 154 -9.68 1.13 2.79
CA GLU A 154 -9.44 -0.06 3.58
C GLU A 154 -8.74 0.34 4.87
N ILE A 155 -9.11 -0.27 5.99
CA ILE A 155 -8.54 0.07 7.30
C ILE A 155 -7.91 -1.19 7.88
N ILE A 156 -6.62 -1.11 8.18
CA ILE A 156 -5.92 -2.12 8.96
C ILE A 156 -5.88 -1.63 10.41
N GLU A 157 -6.62 -2.32 11.26
CA GLU A 157 -6.74 -1.99 12.68
C GLU A 157 -5.72 -2.75 13.53
N VAL A 158 -5.08 -2.04 14.45
CA VAL A 158 -4.16 -2.63 15.43
C VAL A 158 -4.37 -2.00 16.80
N ASP A 159 -4.38 -2.82 17.84
CA ASP A 159 -4.73 -2.41 19.21
C ASP A 159 -3.52 -2.12 20.12
N ASN A 160 -2.29 -2.24 19.61
CA ASN A 160 -1.09 -1.92 20.39
C ASN A 160 0.14 -1.66 19.52
N GLY A 161 1.12 -0.97 20.10
CA GLY A 161 2.33 -0.56 19.40
C GLY A 161 3.26 -1.71 19.01
N ILE A 162 3.23 -2.86 19.70
CA ILE A 162 4.06 -4.03 19.36
C ILE A 162 3.52 -4.72 18.10
N LYS A 163 2.21 -4.98 18.04
CA LYS A 163 1.56 -5.53 16.84
C LYS A 163 1.76 -4.58 15.66
N ALA A 164 1.62 -3.27 15.86
CA ALA A 164 1.82 -2.30 14.80
C ALA A 164 3.28 -2.30 14.32
N HIS A 165 4.25 -2.36 15.24
CA HIS A 165 5.66 -2.49 14.88
C HIS A 165 5.95 -3.74 14.04
N ASN A 166 5.38 -4.89 14.42
CA ASN A 166 5.52 -6.13 13.66
C ASN A 166 4.87 -6.02 12.29
N LEU A 167 3.67 -5.45 12.22
CA LEU A 167 2.90 -5.29 10.99
C LEU A 167 3.66 -4.41 9.97
N ILE A 168 4.23 -3.27 10.39
CA ILE A 168 5.02 -2.42 9.48
C ILE A 168 6.33 -3.07 9.01
N ASN A 169 6.70 -4.27 9.51
CA ASN A 169 7.78 -5.09 8.96
C ASN A 169 7.29 -6.11 7.91
N SER A 170 5.97 -6.28 7.76
CA SER A 170 5.36 -7.38 7.00
C SER A 170 4.36 -6.93 5.93
N ILE A 171 4.03 -5.63 5.84
CA ILE A 171 3.08 -5.07 4.86
C ILE A 171 3.68 -3.92 4.04
N LEU A 172 2.97 -3.58 2.94
CA LEU A 172 3.25 -2.40 2.13
C LEU A 172 3.06 -1.13 2.96
N PRO A 173 3.87 -0.08 2.73
CA PRO A 173 3.55 1.25 3.23
C PRO A 173 2.13 1.63 2.84
N VAL A 174 1.34 1.98 3.83
CA VAL A 174 -0.04 2.44 3.65
C VAL A 174 -0.06 3.92 3.23
N CYS A 175 -1.21 4.44 2.81
CA CYS A 175 -1.32 5.85 2.40
C CYS A 175 -1.36 6.80 3.61
N LEU A 176 -1.81 6.31 4.77
CA LEU A 176 -1.86 7.09 6.00
C LEU A 176 -1.74 6.17 7.22
N VAL A 177 -0.98 6.59 8.23
CA VAL A 177 -0.99 6.00 9.56
C VAL A 177 -1.68 6.97 10.51
N ILE A 178 -2.70 6.49 11.22
CA ILE A 178 -3.31 7.18 12.36
C ILE A 178 -2.88 6.44 13.61
N LEU A 179 -2.25 7.16 14.54
CA LEU A 179 -1.48 6.53 15.62
C LEU A 179 -1.74 7.20 16.97
N ASP A 180 -2.28 6.46 17.92
CA ASP A 180 -2.34 6.92 19.31
C ASP A 180 -0.94 7.04 19.95
N ILE A 181 -0.77 8.07 20.79
CA ILE A 181 0.46 8.25 21.57
C ILE A 181 0.51 7.27 22.75
N GLY A 182 -0.63 7.06 23.42
CA GLY A 182 -0.81 6.37 24.69
C GLY A 182 -0.87 4.85 24.63
N LEU A 183 -0.28 4.23 23.60
CA LEU A 183 -0.39 2.80 23.36
C LEU A 183 0.27 1.92 24.43
N PRO A 184 -0.32 0.76 24.75
CA PRO A 184 0.32 -0.26 25.56
C PRO A 184 1.53 -0.89 24.85
N GLY A 185 2.57 -1.18 25.63
CA GLY A 185 3.79 -1.86 25.20
C GLY A 185 4.83 -0.99 24.47
N MET A 186 4.40 -0.13 23.53
CA MET A 186 5.28 0.81 22.83
C MET A 186 4.58 2.14 22.61
N SER A 187 5.18 3.23 23.11
CA SER A 187 4.71 4.59 22.86
C SER A 187 4.63 4.90 21.36
N GLY A 188 3.56 5.59 20.94
CA GLY A 188 3.37 6.03 19.56
C GLY A 188 4.56 6.82 19.02
N VAL A 189 5.16 7.70 19.81
CA VAL A 189 6.36 8.49 19.43
C VAL A 189 7.51 7.59 18.99
N LYS A 190 7.76 6.50 19.73
CA LYS A 190 8.79 5.53 19.40
C LYS A 190 8.46 4.76 18.12
N LEU A 191 7.18 4.45 17.91
CA LEU A 191 6.71 3.82 16.68
C LEU A 191 6.91 4.74 15.47
N VAL A 192 6.66 6.04 15.58
CA VAL A 192 6.97 7.02 14.51
C VAL A 192 8.45 6.97 14.13
N SER A 193 9.35 6.99 15.12
CA SER A 193 10.79 6.88 14.84
C SER A 193 11.14 5.57 14.10
N ARG A 194 10.47 4.45 14.43
CA ARG A 194 10.64 3.16 13.73
C ARG A 194 10.06 3.16 12.32
N ILE A 195 8.98 3.89 12.08
CA ILE A 195 8.42 4.12 10.73
C ILE A 195 9.44 4.94 9.91
N ARG A 196 9.97 6.02 10.48
CA ARG A 196 10.93 6.92 9.80
C ARG A 196 12.29 6.28 9.52
N SER A 197 12.71 5.29 10.31
CA SER A 197 13.95 4.55 10.06
C SER A 197 13.85 3.57 8.89
N LYS A 198 12.64 3.30 8.37
CA LYS A 198 12.45 2.41 7.22
C LYS A 198 12.38 3.20 5.92
N THR A 199 13.27 2.91 4.97
CA THR A 199 13.32 3.57 3.65
C THR A 199 11.95 3.60 2.96
N GLN A 200 11.24 2.46 2.92
CA GLN A 200 9.93 2.33 2.28
C GLN A 200 8.80 3.09 2.98
N TRP A 201 8.88 3.31 4.30
CA TRP A 201 7.83 3.99 5.10
C TRP A 201 8.16 5.46 5.38
N ARG A 202 9.37 5.91 5.03
CA ARG A 202 9.91 7.22 5.44
C ARG A 202 9.00 8.38 5.08
N LYS A 203 8.28 8.27 3.95
CA LYS A 203 7.36 9.29 3.44
C LYS A 203 5.90 9.05 3.80
N THR A 204 5.53 7.92 4.40
CA THR A 204 4.14 7.64 4.79
C THR A 204 3.68 8.71 5.78
N PRO A 205 2.58 9.43 5.50
CA PRO A 205 1.98 10.37 6.44
C PRO A 205 1.64 9.68 7.76
N VAL A 206 1.99 10.31 8.88
CA VAL A 206 1.61 9.85 10.22
C VAL A 206 0.88 10.98 10.93
N VAL A 207 -0.37 10.74 11.30
CA VAL A 207 -1.20 11.63 12.11
C VAL A 207 -1.34 11.04 13.50
N MET A 208 -0.90 11.76 14.52
CA MET A 208 -0.94 11.26 15.89
C MET A 208 -2.25 11.64 16.60
N LEU A 209 -2.86 10.72 17.34
CA LEU A 209 -3.96 11.03 18.24
C LEU A 209 -3.39 11.22 19.65
N THR A 210 -3.62 12.36 20.28
CA THR A 210 -3.04 12.71 21.59
C THR A 210 -4.12 13.12 22.59
N SER A 211 -4.01 12.68 23.84
CA SER A 211 -4.86 13.18 24.93
C SER A 211 -4.33 14.48 25.56
N SER A 212 -3.13 14.92 25.16
CA SER A 212 -2.47 16.12 25.71
C SER A 212 -2.58 17.31 24.77
N THR A 213 -2.96 18.46 25.34
CA THR A 213 -2.92 19.78 24.69
C THR A 213 -1.63 20.55 25.01
N GLU A 214 -0.73 19.96 25.81
CA GLU A 214 0.53 20.61 26.20
C GLU A 214 1.42 20.82 24.97
N VAL A 215 1.91 22.05 24.81
CA VAL A 215 2.77 22.44 23.67
C VAL A 215 4.04 21.58 23.61
N ALA A 216 4.55 21.12 24.76
CA ALA A 216 5.72 20.25 24.83
C ALA A 216 5.46 18.86 24.22
N ASP A 217 4.29 18.27 24.50
CA ASP A 217 3.92 16.95 23.98
C ASP A 217 3.60 17.02 22.49
N VAL A 218 2.93 18.09 22.05
CA VAL A 218 2.71 18.36 20.62
C VAL A 218 4.04 18.53 19.89
N LYS A 219 4.97 19.33 20.43
CA LYS A 219 6.31 19.49 19.85
C LYS A 219 7.09 18.17 19.83
N GLY A 220 6.97 17.36 20.87
CA GLY A 220 7.57 16.01 20.95
C GLY A 220 7.06 15.10 19.84
N SER A 221 5.74 15.11 19.60
CA SER A 221 5.10 14.32 18.54
C SER A 221 5.61 14.72 17.15
N LEU A 222 5.64 16.02 16.82
CA LEU A 222 6.15 16.52 15.55
C LEU A 222 7.66 16.28 15.39
N SER A 223 8.45 16.47 16.45
CA SER A 223 9.91 16.23 16.42
C SER A 223 10.27 14.76 16.17
N SER A 224 9.35 13.84 16.45
CA SER A 224 9.54 12.41 16.15
C SER A 224 9.42 12.06 14.66
N GLY A 225 8.95 13.01 13.85
CA GLY A 225 8.72 12.86 12.41
C GLY A 225 7.24 12.66 12.04
N ALA A 226 6.30 12.89 12.97
CA ALA A 226 4.88 12.93 12.64
C ALA A 226 4.55 14.11 11.72
N ASN A 227 3.52 13.97 10.90
CA ASN A 227 3.09 14.99 9.94
C ASN A 227 2.02 15.91 10.53
N ASP A 228 1.16 15.38 11.41
CA ASP A 228 0.11 16.14 12.07
C ASP A 228 -0.30 15.45 13.38
N TYR A 229 -1.19 16.11 14.12
CA TYR A 229 -1.81 15.57 15.32
C TYR A 229 -3.28 15.98 15.45
N ILE A 230 -4.05 15.19 16.20
CA ILE A 230 -5.44 15.47 16.58
C ILE A 230 -5.56 15.25 18.08
N VAL A 231 -6.15 16.22 18.79
CA VAL A 231 -6.34 16.14 20.25
C VAL A 231 -7.64 15.40 20.56
N LYS A 232 -7.59 14.41 21.45
CA LYS A 232 -8.73 13.70 22.02
C LYS A 232 -9.34 14.51 23.18
N PRO A 233 -10.68 14.56 23.30
CA PRO A 233 -11.68 14.15 22.31
C PRO A 233 -11.75 15.14 21.13
N PHE A 234 -11.97 14.63 19.92
CA PHE A 234 -12.09 15.43 18.70
C PHE A 234 -13.48 15.30 18.07
N LYS A 235 -13.92 16.35 17.36
CA LYS A 235 -15.16 16.31 16.59
C LYS A 235 -14.94 15.68 15.23
N ALA A 236 -16.01 15.18 14.62
CA ALA A 236 -15.98 14.62 13.28
C ALA A 236 -15.47 15.63 12.23
N ASP A 237 -15.83 16.91 12.38
CA ASP A 237 -15.39 17.97 11.47
C ASP A 237 -13.88 18.20 11.57
N ASP A 238 -13.34 18.28 12.79
CA ASP A 238 -11.90 18.43 13.01
C ASP A 238 -11.14 17.25 12.39
N PHE A 239 -11.60 16.02 12.64
CA PHE A 239 -11.02 14.82 12.05
C PHE A 239 -11.06 14.86 10.52
N SER A 240 -12.21 15.23 9.95
CA SER A 240 -12.42 15.29 8.51
C SER A 240 -11.50 16.30 7.84
N GLU A 241 -11.36 17.50 8.41
CA GLU A 241 -10.46 18.54 7.88
C GLU A 241 -9.00 18.07 7.84
N ARG A 242 -8.59 17.23 8.79
CA ARG A 242 -7.26 16.61 8.78
C ARG A 242 -7.18 15.55 7.69
N MET A 243 -8.18 14.66 7.62
CA MET A 243 -8.18 13.57 6.65
C MET A 243 -8.22 14.06 5.21
N ASP A 244 -8.97 15.13 4.92
CA ASP A 244 -9.06 15.72 3.57
C ASP A 244 -7.70 16.14 3.02
N ARG A 245 -6.75 16.54 3.89
CA ARG A 245 -5.37 16.88 3.50
C ARG A 245 -4.54 15.69 3.05
N TYR A 246 -4.91 14.47 3.46
CA TYR A 246 -4.15 13.24 3.18
C TYR A 246 -4.88 12.26 2.25
N LEU A 247 -6.21 12.22 2.33
CA LEU A 247 -7.08 11.27 1.62
C LEU A 247 -7.90 11.95 0.52
N GLY A 248 -7.91 13.29 0.47
CA GLY A 248 -8.79 14.09 -0.39
C GLY A 248 -10.19 14.26 0.20
N PRO A 249 -10.92 15.33 -0.19
CA PRO A 249 -12.28 15.57 0.29
C PRO A 249 -13.26 14.49 -0.23
N VAL A 250 -14.31 14.24 0.55
CA VAL A 250 -15.42 13.32 0.25
C VAL A 250 -16.63 14.08 -0.26
#